data_AF-A0A7V2HE74-F1
#
_entry.id   AF-A0A7V2HE74-F1
#
_cell.length_a   1.000
_cell.length_b   1.000
_cell.length_c   1.000
_cell.angle_alpha   90.00
_cell.angle_beta   90.00
_cell.angle_gamma   90.00
#
_symmetry.space_group_name_H-M   'P 1'
#
loop_
_entity.id
_entity.type
_entity.pdbx_description
1 polymer ?
#
loop_
_entity_poly.entity_id
_entity_poly.type
_entity_poly.pdbx_seq_one_letter_code
_entity_poly.pdbx_strand_id
1 'polypeptide(L)'
;PGGIAADSLGARRVGSLMFPLAKKFIERVVLVSDAAIRDAQRALWDRLRIAVEPGGAAAMAALLSGAYRPAAGERVGVLVCGANGNPADVA
;
A
#
# COMPACT_ATOMS: atom_id res chain seq x y z
N PRO A 1 12.29 -12.14 4.73
CA PRO A 1 11.31 -11.21 4.14
C PRO A 1 11.94 -10.45 2.97
N GLY A 2 11.35 -10.58 1.80
CA GLY A 2 11.79 -9.92 0.57
C GLY A 2 10.58 -9.44 -0.21
N GLY A 3 10.79 -8.44 -1.07
CA GLY A 3 9.76 -7.78 -1.87
C GLY A 3 10.16 -6.34 -2.14
N ILE A 4 9.53 -5.69 -3.10
CA ILE A 4 9.93 -4.33 -3.52
C ILE A 4 9.65 -3.24 -2.49
N ALA A 5 8.78 -3.51 -1.51
CA ALA A 5 8.46 -2.61 -0.40
C ALA A 5 9.16 -3.00 0.92
N ALA A 6 10.22 -3.82 0.85
CA ALA A 6 10.89 -4.31 2.06
C ALA A 6 11.61 -3.21 2.86
N ASP A 7 11.95 -2.09 2.24
CA ASP A 7 12.56 -0.93 2.89
C ASP A 7 11.64 -0.28 3.93
N SER A 8 10.34 -0.20 3.64
CA SER A 8 9.32 0.54 4.38
C SER A 8 8.34 -0.39 5.12
N LEU A 9 8.07 -1.57 4.57
CA LEU A 9 7.12 -2.56 5.11
C LEU A 9 7.77 -3.91 5.48
N GLY A 10 9.09 -4.06 5.34
CA GLY A 10 9.79 -5.34 5.50
C GLY A 10 10.24 -5.70 6.92
N ALA A 11 9.72 -5.03 7.95
CA ALA A 11 10.09 -5.29 9.34
C ALA A 11 9.84 -6.76 9.73
N ARG A 12 10.87 -7.44 10.25
CA ARG A 12 10.76 -8.86 10.66
C ARG A 12 9.83 -9.09 11.86
N ARG A 13 9.59 -8.04 12.65
CA ARG A 13 8.79 -8.08 13.88
C ARG A 13 8.03 -6.76 14.03
N VAL A 14 6.74 -6.86 14.33
CA VAL A 14 5.90 -5.70 14.66
C VAL A 14 6.22 -5.17 16.07
N GLY A 15 5.99 -3.87 16.30
CA GLY A 15 6.20 -3.24 17.60
C GLY A 15 5.18 -3.68 18.67
N SER A 16 5.63 -3.82 19.92
CA SER A 16 4.82 -4.25 21.05
C SER A 16 3.73 -3.27 21.48
N LEU A 17 3.91 -1.97 21.20
CA LEU A 17 2.93 -0.94 21.53
C LEU A 17 1.77 -0.90 20.53
N MET A 18 2.09 -0.96 19.23
CA MET A 18 1.08 -0.80 18.18
C MET A 18 0.35 -2.10 17.83
N PHE A 19 0.99 -3.26 18.01
CA PHE A 19 0.37 -4.54 17.64
C PHE A 19 -0.92 -4.86 18.43
N PRO A 20 -1.00 -4.65 19.76
CA PRO A 20 -2.26 -4.85 20.50
C PRO A 20 -3.39 -3.93 20.01
N LEU A 21 -3.07 -2.68 19.65
CA LEU A 21 -4.05 -1.73 19.10
C LEU A 21 -4.51 -2.18 17.70
N ALA A 22 -3.57 -2.59 16.84
CA ALA A 22 -3.89 -3.14 15.53
C ALA A 22 -4.83 -4.35 15.63
N LYS A 23 -4.55 -5.30 16.53
CA LYS A 23 -5.44 -6.46 16.76
C LYS A 23 -6.84 -6.08 17.23
N LYS A 24 -7.00 -4.95 17.92
CA LYS A 24 -8.29 -4.49 18.46
C LYS A 24 -9.11 -3.70 17.44
N PHE A 25 -8.46 -2.90 16.60
CA PHE A 25 -9.14 -1.90 15.77
C PHE A 25 -9.05 -2.14 14.26
N ILE A 26 -8.12 -2.96 13.78
CA ILE A 26 -8.06 -3.33 12.36
C ILE A 26 -9.07 -4.43 12.10
N GLU A 27 -10.07 -4.13 11.27
CA GLU A 27 -11.10 -5.09 10.88
C GLU A 27 -10.54 -6.18 9.94
N ARG A 28 -9.64 -5.80 9.02
CA ARG A 28 -9.15 -6.68 7.96
C ARG A 28 -7.70 -6.39 7.61
N VAL A 29 -6.96 -7.46 7.31
CA VAL A 29 -5.64 -7.40 6.68
C VAL A 29 -5.74 -8.09 5.32
N VAL A 30 -5.18 -7.46 4.29
CA VAL A 30 -5.09 -8.02 2.94
C VAL A 30 -3.64 -8.04 2.49
N LEU A 31 -3.31 -8.96 1.60
CA LEU A 31 -1.98 -9.08 1.00
C LEU A 31 -2.03 -8.65 -0.46
N VAL A 32 -0.95 -8.04 -0.93
CA VAL A 32 -0.77 -7.63 -2.32
C VAL A 32 0.57 -8.15 -2.84
N SER A 33 0.65 -8.39 -4.14
CA SER A 33 1.90 -8.80 -4.79
C SER A 33 2.74 -7.57 -5.16
N ASP A 34 4.05 -7.78 -5.33
CA ASP A 34 4.96 -6.75 -5.86
C ASP A 34 4.50 -6.20 -7.23
N ALA A 35 3.91 -7.06 -8.07
CA ALA A 35 3.36 -6.63 -9.36
C ALA A 35 2.19 -5.65 -9.17
N ALA A 36 1.26 -5.95 -8.26
CA ALA A 36 0.15 -5.05 -7.94
C ALA A 36 0.62 -3.72 -7.34
N ILE A 37 1.69 -3.73 -6.55
CA ILE A 37 2.32 -2.50 -6.05
C ILE A 37 2.83 -1.64 -7.21
N ARG A 38 3.56 -2.23 -8.17
CA ARG A 38 4.04 -1.50 -9.36
C ARG A 38 2.91 -0.96 -10.22
N ASP A 39 1.85 -1.74 -10.43
CA ASP A 39 0.66 -1.29 -11.15
C ASP A 39 0.00 -0.09 -10.47
N ALA A 40 -0.07 -0.09 -9.14
CA ALA A 40 -0.60 1.02 -8.37
C ALA A 40 0.28 2.28 -8.44
N GLN A 41 1.61 2.13 -8.39
CA GLN A 41 2.54 3.25 -8.58
C GLN A 41 2.32 3.92 -9.93
N ARG A 42 2.27 3.14 -11.02
CA ARG A 42 1.98 3.64 -12.37
C ARG A 42 0.61 4.32 -12.45
N ALA A 43 -0.42 3.69 -11.89
CA ALA A 43 -1.77 4.26 -11.93
C ALA A 43 -1.87 5.61 -11.19
N LEU A 44 -1.19 5.74 -10.04
CA LEU A 44 -1.11 7.00 -9.28
C LEU A 44 -0.38 8.09 -10.08
N TRP A 45 0.71 7.73 -10.75
CA TRP A 45 1.42 8.67 -11.62
C TRP A 45 0.60 9.07 -12.85
N ASP A 46 0.08 8.10 -13.61
CA ASP A 46 -0.60 8.35 -14.88
C ASP A 46 -1.88 9.16 -14.72
N ARG A 47 -2.63 8.91 -13.63
CA ARG A 47 -3.95 9.53 -13.42
C ARG A 47 -3.91 10.75 -12.52
N LEU A 48 -3.03 10.78 -11.52
CA LEU A 48 -3.02 11.80 -10.48
C LEU A 48 -1.69 12.58 -10.42
N ARG A 49 -0.65 12.14 -11.16
CA ARG A 49 0.71 12.71 -11.12
C ARG A 49 1.33 12.68 -9.73
N ILE A 50 0.95 11.67 -8.93
CA ILE A 50 1.51 11.44 -7.60
C ILE A 50 2.58 10.37 -7.73
N ALA A 51 3.85 10.76 -7.59
CA ALA A 51 4.96 9.83 -7.48
C ALA A 51 5.03 9.27 -6.06
N VAL A 52 5.12 7.95 -5.92
CA VAL A 52 5.09 7.27 -4.62
C VAL A 52 6.14 6.17 -4.56
N GLU A 53 6.68 5.91 -3.37
CA GLU A 53 7.52 4.75 -3.12
C GLU A 53 6.66 3.47 -3.04
N PRO A 54 7.25 2.25 -3.14
CA PRO A 54 6.48 1.01 -3.11
C PRO A 54 5.57 0.85 -1.88
N GLY A 55 6.06 1.21 -0.69
CA GLY A 55 5.25 1.18 0.55
C GLY A 55 4.06 2.13 0.51
N GLY A 56 4.24 3.32 -0.06
CA GLY A 56 3.19 4.33 -0.23
C GLY A 56 2.07 3.92 -1.19
N ALA A 57 2.35 2.99 -2.11
CA ALA A 57 1.38 2.48 -3.08
C ALA A 57 0.58 1.26 -2.57
N ALA A 58 1.00 0.60 -1.48
CA ALA A 58 0.45 -0.68 -1.06
C ALA A 58 -1.08 -0.64 -0.79
N ALA A 59 -1.58 0.44 -0.20
CA ALA A 59 -3.01 0.61 0.05
C ALA A 59 -3.82 0.75 -1.26
N MET A 60 -3.28 1.48 -2.24
CA MET A 60 -3.91 1.59 -3.56
C MET A 60 -3.85 0.26 -4.33
N ALA A 61 -2.75 -0.48 -4.20
CA ALA A 61 -2.60 -1.81 -4.81
C ALA A 61 -3.67 -2.79 -4.34
N ALA A 62 -4.10 -2.71 -3.08
CA ALA A 62 -5.17 -3.55 -2.55
C ALA A 62 -6.49 -3.34 -3.30
N LEU A 63 -6.82 -2.10 -3.65
CA LEU A 63 -8.03 -1.77 -4.41
C LEU A 63 -7.92 -2.20 -5.87
N LEU A 64 -6.83 -1.82 -6.54
CA LEU A 64 -6.68 -2.05 -7.99
C LEU A 64 -6.53 -3.53 -8.34
N SER A 65 -5.90 -4.33 -7.46
CA SER A 65 -5.81 -5.79 -7.63
C SER A 65 -7.11 -6.52 -7.24
N GLY A 66 -8.05 -5.83 -6.58
CA GLY A 66 -9.24 -6.44 -6.03
C GLY A 66 -9.00 -7.31 -4.80
N ALA A 67 -7.82 -7.21 -4.16
CA ALA A 67 -7.55 -7.83 -2.86
C ALA A 67 -8.45 -7.23 -1.76
N TYR A 68 -8.81 -5.96 -1.90
CA TYR A 68 -9.94 -5.35 -1.22
C TYR A 68 -11.00 -4.94 -2.24
N ARG A 69 -12.25 -5.34 -2.01
CA ARG A 69 -13.41 -4.98 -2.82
C ARG A 69 -14.41 -4.24 -1.95
N PRO A 70 -14.60 -2.93 -2.15
CA PRO A 70 -15.59 -2.16 -1.42
C PRO A 70 -16.99 -2.70 -1.67
N ALA A 71 -17.86 -2.64 -0.67
CA ALA A 71 -19.28 -2.94 -0.81
C ALA A 71 -19.99 -1.85 -1.64
N ALA A 72 -21.18 -2.18 -2.15
CA ALA A 72 -22.01 -1.19 -2.84
C ALA A 72 -22.32 0.00 -1.90
N GLY A 73 -22.04 1.22 -2.37
CA GLY A 73 -22.24 2.45 -1.60
C GLY A 73 -21.15 2.76 -0.55
N GLU A 74 -20.12 1.92 -0.43
CA GLU A 74 -19.01 2.18 0.48
C GLU A 74 -18.17 3.37 0.01
N ARG A 75 -17.82 4.26 0.96
CA ARG A 75 -16.95 5.42 0.71
C ARG A 75 -15.54 5.10 1.17
N VAL A 76 -14.61 5.01 0.23
CA VAL A 76 -13.23 4.59 0.49
C VAL A 76 -12.28 5.77 0.52
N GLY A 77 -11.46 5.85 1.56
CA GLY A 77 -10.28 6.72 1.62
C GLY A 77 -9.00 5.88 1.51
N VAL A 78 -8.03 6.35 0.73
CA VAL A 78 -6.72 5.69 0.58
C VAL A 78 -5.65 6.62 1.12
N LEU A 79 -4.89 6.15 2.11
CA LEU A 79 -3.72 6.88 2.62
C LEU A 79 -2.51 6.55 1.75
N VAL A 80 -2.00 7.55 1.04
CA VAL A 80 -0.71 7.51 0.35
C VAL A 80 0.34 8.06 1.29
N CYS A 81 1.08 7.18 1.97
CA CYS A 81 1.88 7.56 3.14
C CYS A 81 3.34 7.91 2.86
N GLY A 82 3.88 7.58 1.68
CA GLY A 82 5.32 7.71 1.40
C GLY A 82 5.63 7.94 -0.08
N ALA A 83 6.64 8.77 -0.33
CA ALA A 83 7.11 9.15 -1.67
C ALA A 83 8.63 9.35 -1.72
N ASN A 84 9.37 8.72 -0.80
CA ASN A 84 10.83 8.81 -0.77
C ASN A 84 11.41 7.79 -1.76
N GLY A 85 11.47 8.17 -3.03
CA GLY A 85 12.00 7.33 -4.09
C GLY A 85 12.51 8.15 -5.26
N ASN A 86 13.13 7.46 -6.23
CA ASN A 86 13.53 8.09 -7.47
C ASN A 86 12.28 8.29 -8.35
N PRO A 87 11.95 9.51 -8.79
CA PRO A 87 10.79 9.76 -9.66
C PRO A 87 10.84 8.97 -10.98
N ALA A 88 12.03 8.59 -11.44
CA ALA A 88 12.18 7.74 -12.63
C ALA A 88 11.62 6.31 -12.45
N ASP A 89 11.40 5.86 -11.20
CA ASP A 89 10.93 4.50 -10.92
C ASP A 89 9.41 4.33 -11.09
N VAL A 90 8.67 5.44 -11.22
CA VAL A 90 7.21 5.46 -11.39
C VAL A 90 6.76 5.94 -12.78
N ALA A 91 7.71 6.34 -13.63
CA ALA A 91 7.49 6.74 -15.01
C ALA A 91 7.40 5.56 -15.97
#